data_AF-A0A2B7YGY8-F1
#
_entry.id   AF-A0A2B7YGY8-F1
#
_cell.length_a   1.000
_cell.length_b   1.000
_cell.length_c   1.000
_cell.angle_alpha   90.00
_cell.angle_beta   90.00
_cell.angle_gamma   90.00
#
_symmetry.space_group_name_H-M   'P 1'
#
loop_
_entity.id
_entity.type
_entity.pdbx_description
1 polymer ?
#
loop_
_entity_poly.entity_id
_entity_poly.type
_entity_poly.pdbx_seq_one_letter_code
_entity_poly.pdbx_strand_id
1 'polypeptide(L)'
;MRYVHCLLHALILCNSAVSFRVDRRAGSNRDGVVDIDGDSDLLYKHEWSNAAGAIFLANIGDTNCRCSKLALQGPPPSNEELSACHDAADDIQRAPQFMAPILGTIRILDPTSRKNVRIFHREDTTWIFTPNNHTFLAEELRNGLELGIDARDVCRPGVWDGIVTVQFDIQDGLETATDSVNLRVSPLLTYDHTQPAVEMITTAGNDSFNFFQERFVTRLQTLLDKADIHYPLFQFNMSDDLWPQDFLEPGYTSMPGPEGPVSLQVMIRSAQDERVVGRQIFEYLRVRTWCCTIPRWPA
;
A
#
# COMPACT_ATOMS: atom_id res chain seq x y z
N MET A 1 64.97 49.80 33.43
CA MET A 1 64.10 48.62 33.24
C MET A 1 62.75 49.10 32.74
N ARG A 2 62.44 48.89 31.47
CA ARG A 2 61.10 49.15 30.91
C ARG A 2 60.67 47.91 30.14
N TYR A 3 59.46 47.47 30.47
CA TYR A 3 58.85 46.19 30.10
C TYR A 3 58.51 46.12 28.62
N VAL A 4 58.66 44.92 28.09
CA VAL A 4 58.28 44.46 26.74
C VAL A 4 56.75 44.37 26.66
N HIS A 5 56.14 44.96 25.64
CA HIS A 5 54.76 44.64 25.25
C HIS A 5 54.78 43.80 23.98
N CYS A 6 54.48 42.52 24.16
CA CYS A 6 54.24 41.55 23.11
C CYS A 6 52.77 41.66 22.69
N LEU A 7 52.49 42.12 21.48
CA LEU A 7 51.15 42.18 20.88
C LEU A 7 50.83 40.82 20.27
N LEU A 8 50.05 39.99 20.98
CA LEU A 8 49.44 38.79 20.43
C LEU A 8 48.24 39.20 19.54
N HIS A 9 48.37 39.03 18.23
CA HIS A 9 47.22 39.08 17.32
C HIS A 9 46.53 37.71 17.34
N ALA A 10 45.35 37.64 17.95
CA ALA A 10 44.46 36.49 17.84
C ALA A 10 43.74 36.56 16.49
N LEU A 11 44.15 35.72 15.54
CA LEU A 11 43.38 35.40 14.34
C LEU A 11 42.15 34.59 14.77
N ILE A 12 41.00 35.26 14.87
CA ILE A 12 39.71 34.59 15.00
C ILE A 12 39.37 34.03 13.61
N LEU A 13 39.67 32.75 13.40
CA LEU A 13 39.13 31.97 12.29
C LEU A 13 37.63 31.81 12.57
N CYS A 14 36.82 32.63 11.90
CA CYS A 14 35.39 32.43 11.84
C CYS A 14 35.15 31.20 10.95
N ASN A 15 35.11 30.02 11.56
CA ASN A 15 34.65 28.81 10.89
C ASN A 15 33.18 29.04 10.55
N SER A 16 32.88 29.27 9.28
CA SER A 16 31.52 29.17 8.77
C SER A 16 31.13 27.70 8.89
N ALA A 17 30.47 27.34 9.99
CA ALA A 17 29.82 26.04 10.11
C ALA A 17 28.74 26.00 9.02
N VAL A 18 29.02 25.29 7.94
CA VAL A 18 28.01 24.97 6.93
C VAL A 18 27.06 23.99 7.62
N SER A 19 25.99 24.52 8.20
CA SER A 19 24.92 23.70 8.76
C SER A 19 24.28 22.94 7.60
N PHE A 20 24.41 21.61 7.60
CA PHE A 20 23.71 20.76 6.66
C PHE A 20 22.23 20.71 7.02
N ARG A 21 21.36 21.01 6.05
CA ARG A 21 19.92 20.99 6.22
C ARG A 21 19.38 19.62 5.80
N VAL A 22 18.56 19.04 6.66
CA VAL A 22 17.75 17.87 6.34
C VAL A 22 16.36 18.37 5.96
N ASP A 23 15.89 18.01 4.76
CA ASP A 23 14.52 18.29 4.34
C ASP A 23 13.88 17.01 3.81
N ARG A 24 12.87 16.53 4.53
CA ARG A 24 12.02 15.44 4.12
C ARG A 24 10.64 15.96 3.76
N ARG A 25 10.14 15.46 2.63
CA ARG A 25 8.81 15.75 2.08
C ARG A 25 8.02 14.47 1.83
N ALA A 26 6.72 14.61 2.00
CA ALA A 26 5.68 13.65 1.63
C ALA A 26 4.43 14.48 1.31
N GLY A 27 3.51 13.96 0.47
CA GLY A 27 2.29 14.66 0.02
C GLY A 27 1.29 14.89 1.16
N SER A 28 1.62 15.80 2.05
CA SER A 28 0.97 16.08 3.33
C SER A 28 -0.25 16.99 3.17
N ASN A 29 -0.29 17.77 2.10
CA ASN A 29 -1.45 18.56 1.68
C ASN A 29 -2.48 17.74 0.87
N ARG A 30 -2.14 16.50 0.49
CA ARG A 30 -2.98 15.52 -0.22
C ARG A 30 -3.44 15.98 -1.62
N ASP A 31 -2.64 16.77 -2.32
CA ASP A 31 -2.91 17.14 -3.72
C ASP A 31 -2.44 16.09 -4.75
N GLY A 32 -1.75 15.04 -4.28
CA GLY A 32 -1.28 13.93 -5.11
C GLY A 32 0.16 14.09 -5.64
N VAL A 33 0.85 15.18 -5.30
CA VAL A 33 2.24 15.45 -5.66
C VAL A 33 3.06 15.69 -4.37
N VAL A 34 4.37 15.43 -4.43
CA VAL A 34 5.29 15.81 -3.35
C VAL A 34 6.00 17.09 -3.77
N ASP A 35 5.79 18.19 -3.03
CA ASP A 35 6.43 19.47 -3.28
C ASP A 35 7.79 19.59 -2.57
N ILE A 36 8.85 19.65 -3.37
CA ILE A 36 10.24 19.79 -2.91
C ILE A 36 10.81 21.19 -3.04
N ASP A 37 10.28 21.97 -3.99
CA ASP A 37 10.82 23.29 -4.32
C ASP A 37 10.09 24.40 -3.55
N GLY A 38 8.83 24.16 -3.20
CA GLY A 38 7.98 25.06 -2.43
C GLY A 38 7.77 24.61 -0.98
N ASP A 39 6.75 25.22 -0.38
CA ASP A 39 6.42 25.07 1.04
C ASP A 39 5.08 24.35 1.28
N SER A 40 4.40 23.88 0.22
CA SER A 40 3.03 23.34 0.35
C SER A 40 3.01 22.08 1.23
N ASP A 41 4.08 21.29 1.18
CA ASP A 41 4.30 20.09 1.98
C ASP A 41 5.14 20.30 3.24
N LEU A 42 5.42 21.55 3.64
CA LEU A 42 6.07 21.81 4.94
C LEU A 42 5.07 21.88 6.09
N LEU A 43 3.93 22.51 5.85
CA LEU A 43 3.01 22.94 6.90
C LEU A 43 2.45 21.77 7.71
N TYR A 44 2.14 20.65 7.04
CA TYR A 44 1.42 19.52 7.64
C TYR A 44 2.28 18.27 7.77
N LYS A 45 3.57 18.36 7.48
CA LYS A 45 4.44 17.18 7.37
C LYS A 45 4.61 16.42 8.69
N HIS A 46 4.53 17.12 9.82
CA HIS A 46 4.66 16.52 11.16
C HIS A 46 3.30 16.22 11.81
N GLU A 47 2.19 16.40 11.09
CA GLU A 47 0.87 16.24 11.65
C GLU A 47 0.10 15.13 10.93
N TRP A 48 -0.82 14.51 11.66
CA TRP A 48 -1.84 13.67 11.06
C TRP A 48 -3.21 14.08 11.60
N SER A 49 -4.11 14.47 10.70
CA SER A 49 -5.48 14.84 11.02
C SER A 49 -6.44 14.36 9.94
N ASN A 50 -7.75 14.61 10.10
CA ASN A 50 -8.72 14.29 9.05
C ASN A 50 -8.48 15.11 7.77
N ALA A 51 -7.82 16.28 7.85
CA ALA A 51 -7.61 17.17 6.72
C ALA A 51 -6.16 17.19 6.18
N ALA A 52 -5.18 16.73 6.96
CA ALA A 52 -3.77 16.93 6.66
C ALA A 52 -2.90 15.73 7.10
N GLY A 53 -1.72 15.63 6.50
CA GLY A 53 -0.77 14.53 6.67
C GLY A 53 -0.83 13.56 5.49
N ALA A 54 0.29 12.89 5.22
CA ALA A 54 0.45 12.07 4.02
C ALA A 54 -0.18 10.67 4.17
N ILE A 55 -0.73 10.14 3.07
CA ILE A 55 -1.40 8.84 3.03
C ILE A 55 -0.59 7.88 2.18
N PHE A 56 -0.54 6.62 2.60
CA PHE A 56 0.04 5.53 1.81
C PHE A 56 -0.85 4.29 1.85
N LEU A 57 -0.65 3.35 0.93
CA LEU A 57 -1.48 2.15 0.83
C LEU A 57 -0.86 0.93 1.49
N ALA A 58 -1.72 0.05 1.98
CA ALA A 58 -1.35 -1.34 2.19
C ALA A 58 -1.25 -2.03 0.82
N ASN A 59 -0.08 -2.51 0.46
CA ASN A 59 0.17 -3.17 -0.82
C ASN A 59 -0.20 -4.66 -0.73
N ILE A 60 -1.50 -4.88 -0.48
CA ILE A 60 -2.12 -6.19 -0.22
C ILE A 60 -2.78 -6.78 -1.49
N GLY A 61 -2.30 -6.36 -2.67
CA GLY A 61 -2.65 -6.95 -3.96
C GLY A 61 -1.97 -8.29 -4.21
N ASP A 62 -2.11 -8.83 -5.42
CA ASP A 62 -1.49 -10.10 -5.82
C ASP A 62 -0.89 -10.04 -7.23
N THR A 63 0.07 -9.14 -7.47
CA THR A 63 0.71 -8.91 -8.78
C THR A 63 1.20 -10.20 -9.45
N ASN A 64 0.96 -10.30 -10.76
CA ASN A 64 1.13 -11.49 -11.61
C ASN A 64 0.39 -12.77 -11.14
N CYS A 65 -0.62 -12.63 -10.28
CA CYS A 65 -1.47 -13.70 -9.76
C CYS A 65 -0.68 -14.77 -9.02
N ARG A 66 0.37 -14.37 -8.27
CA ARG A 66 1.30 -15.29 -7.63
C ARG A 66 0.60 -16.12 -6.55
N CYS A 67 -0.16 -15.46 -5.70
CA CYS A 67 -0.91 -16.09 -4.63
C CYS A 67 -2.10 -16.89 -5.16
N SER A 68 -2.81 -16.40 -6.19
CA SER A 68 -3.85 -17.18 -6.86
C SER A 68 -3.30 -18.44 -7.53
N LYS A 69 -2.14 -18.37 -8.20
CA LYS A 69 -1.46 -19.54 -8.77
C LYS A 69 -1.06 -20.53 -7.68
N LEU A 70 -0.54 -20.05 -6.56
CA LEU A 70 -0.22 -20.89 -5.40
C LEU A 70 -1.47 -21.58 -4.84
N ALA A 71 -2.60 -20.86 -4.75
CA ALA A 71 -3.87 -21.42 -4.28
C ALA A 71 -4.38 -22.57 -5.15
N LEU A 72 -4.07 -22.55 -6.44
CA LEU A 72 -4.48 -23.54 -7.45
C LEU A 72 -3.45 -24.66 -7.67
N GLN A 73 -2.29 -24.63 -7.01
CA GLN A 73 -1.19 -25.59 -7.22
C GLN A 73 -1.01 -26.55 -6.05
N GLY A 74 -0.73 -27.83 -6.37
CA GLY A 74 -0.33 -28.83 -5.37
C GLY A 74 -1.40 -29.12 -4.32
N PRO A 75 -1.03 -29.67 -3.14
CA PRO A 75 -1.94 -29.63 -1.99
C PRO A 75 -2.23 -28.16 -1.64
N PRO A 76 -3.50 -27.76 -1.55
CA PRO A 76 -3.86 -26.37 -1.31
C PRO A 76 -3.27 -25.87 0.04
N PRO A 77 -2.65 -24.67 0.08
CA PRO A 77 -2.21 -24.05 1.33
C PRO A 77 -3.38 -23.84 2.31
N SER A 78 -3.10 -23.65 3.60
CA SER A 78 -4.12 -23.28 4.58
C SER A 78 -4.75 -21.91 4.25
N ASN A 79 -5.91 -21.61 4.87
CA ASN A 79 -6.54 -20.29 4.68
C ASN A 79 -5.68 -19.16 5.25
N GLU A 80 -4.95 -19.43 6.32
CA GLU A 80 -3.98 -18.51 6.92
C GLU A 80 -2.82 -18.23 5.97
N GLU A 81 -2.25 -19.27 5.35
CA GLU A 81 -1.18 -19.13 4.36
C GLU A 81 -1.64 -18.34 3.14
N LEU A 82 -2.86 -18.59 2.66
CA LEU A 82 -3.44 -17.81 1.57
C LEU A 82 -3.67 -16.36 1.98
N SER A 83 -4.24 -16.12 3.16
CA SER A 83 -4.49 -14.77 3.69
C SER A 83 -3.19 -13.96 3.81
N ALA A 84 -2.11 -14.59 4.27
CA ALA A 84 -0.78 -13.99 4.39
C ALA A 84 -0.06 -13.75 3.05
N CYS A 85 -0.55 -14.32 1.95
CA CYS A 85 0.06 -14.12 0.64
C CYS A 85 -0.52 -12.89 -0.06
N HIS A 86 0.34 -11.87 -0.26
CA HIS A 86 0.07 -10.65 -1.03
C HIS A 86 1.39 -9.99 -1.48
N ASP A 87 1.33 -8.89 -2.24
CA ASP A 87 2.50 -8.20 -2.80
C ASP A 87 3.48 -7.67 -1.74
N ALA A 88 2.94 -7.32 -0.57
CA ALA A 88 3.72 -6.92 0.60
C ALA A 88 4.05 -8.04 1.60
N ALA A 89 3.94 -9.31 1.23
CA ALA A 89 4.25 -10.44 2.12
C ALA A 89 5.77 -10.63 2.36
N ASP A 90 6.63 -10.12 1.46
CA ASP A 90 8.09 -10.15 1.58
C ASP A 90 8.71 -8.77 1.24
N ASP A 91 10.02 -8.71 0.98
CA ASP A 91 10.75 -7.45 0.72
C ASP A 91 10.93 -7.13 -0.77
N ILE A 92 10.25 -7.84 -1.67
CA ILE A 92 10.30 -7.55 -3.11
C ILE A 92 9.16 -6.60 -3.47
N GLN A 93 9.48 -5.47 -4.10
CA GLN A 93 8.47 -4.56 -4.62
C GLN A 93 7.88 -5.13 -5.93
N ARG A 94 6.55 -5.28 -5.96
CA ARG A 94 5.82 -5.85 -7.10
C ARG A 94 4.80 -4.89 -7.70
N ALA A 95 4.27 -3.96 -6.92
CA ALA A 95 3.26 -3.00 -7.36
C ALA A 95 3.67 -1.57 -6.99
N PRO A 96 4.74 -1.03 -7.60
CA PRO A 96 5.24 0.31 -7.27
C PRO A 96 4.22 1.43 -7.51
N GLN A 97 3.23 1.22 -8.38
CA GLN A 97 2.12 2.14 -8.60
C GLN A 97 1.23 2.38 -7.36
N PHE A 98 1.30 1.51 -6.35
CA PHE A 98 0.57 1.67 -5.08
C PHE A 98 1.47 2.18 -3.94
N MET A 99 2.74 2.48 -4.20
CA MET A 99 3.61 3.12 -3.22
C MET A 99 3.37 4.62 -3.17
N ALA A 100 3.36 5.19 -1.98
CA ALA A 100 3.42 6.65 -1.84
C ALA A 100 4.88 7.11 -1.98
N PRO A 101 5.16 8.16 -2.77
CA PRO A 101 6.48 8.76 -2.82
C PRO A 101 6.81 9.51 -1.52
N ILE A 102 8.02 9.33 -1.01
CA ILE A 102 8.63 10.15 0.04
C ILE A 102 10.08 10.44 -0.37
N LEU A 103 10.71 11.49 0.16
CA LEU A 103 12.08 11.86 -0.25
C LEU A 103 13.03 11.98 0.95
N GLY A 104 14.27 11.52 0.82
CA GLY A 104 15.30 11.55 1.87
C GLY A 104 15.83 10.16 2.27
N THR A 105 16.36 9.97 3.47
CA THR A 105 16.89 8.67 4.00
C THR A 105 16.22 8.33 5.32
N ILE A 106 16.17 7.06 5.75
CA ILE A 106 15.05 6.55 6.55
C ILE A 106 15.43 5.82 7.83
N ARG A 107 14.64 6.07 8.88
CA ARG A 107 14.41 5.17 10.01
C ARG A 107 12.94 5.21 10.42
N ILE A 108 12.34 4.06 10.72
CA ILE A 108 11.02 3.97 11.37
C ILE A 108 11.24 3.72 12.87
N LEU A 109 10.82 4.68 13.69
CA LEU A 109 11.10 4.68 15.14
C LEU A 109 10.31 3.59 15.86
N ASP A 110 8.99 3.54 15.61
CA ASP A 110 8.07 2.64 16.27
C ASP A 110 8.25 1.17 15.80
N PRO A 111 8.53 0.22 16.71
CA PRO A 111 8.70 -1.19 16.35
C PRO A 111 7.47 -1.85 15.75
N THR A 112 6.25 -1.42 16.09
CA THR A 112 5.01 -1.98 15.54
C THR A 112 4.86 -1.57 14.07
N SER A 113 4.96 -0.28 13.80
CA SER A 113 4.98 0.31 12.46
C SER A 113 6.09 -0.31 11.61
N ARG A 114 7.28 -0.56 12.18
CA ARG A 114 8.39 -1.20 11.48
C ARG A 114 8.06 -2.59 10.93
N LYS A 115 7.19 -3.35 11.58
CA LYS A 115 6.76 -4.67 11.07
C LYS A 115 5.75 -4.53 9.94
N ASN A 116 4.96 -3.45 9.95
CA ASN A 116 3.84 -3.25 9.03
C ASN A 116 4.18 -2.37 7.83
N VAL A 117 5.36 -1.75 7.79
CA VAL A 117 5.73 -0.76 6.77
C VAL A 117 7.01 -1.19 6.09
N ARG A 118 7.08 -0.98 4.78
CA ARG A 118 8.28 -1.16 3.99
C ARG A 118 8.64 0.14 3.33
N ILE A 119 9.93 0.42 3.26
CA ILE A 119 10.45 1.59 2.57
C ILE A 119 11.47 1.12 1.57
N PHE A 120 11.38 1.65 0.36
CA PHE A 120 12.22 1.32 -0.77
C PHE A 120 12.93 2.57 -1.24
N HIS A 121 14.17 2.45 -1.69
CA HIS A 121 14.83 3.50 -2.45
C HIS A 121 14.90 3.09 -3.92
N ARG A 122 14.95 4.08 -4.79
CA ARG A 122 15.03 3.85 -6.22
C ARG A 122 16.49 3.84 -6.67
N GLU A 123 16.90 2.76 -7.32
CA GLU A 123 18.12 2.68 -8.12
C GLU A 123 17.72 2.52 -9.59
N ASP A 124 17.98 3.53 -10.41
CA ASP A 124 17.53 3.63 -11.80
C ASP A 124 16.01 3.40 -11.96
N THR A 125 15.63 2.22 -12.45
CA THR A 125 14.24 1.80 -12.66
C THR A 125 13.76 0.77 -11.63
N THR A 126 14.60 0.41 -10.67
CA THR A 126 14.36 -0.67 -9.71
C THR A 126 14.14 -0.10 -8.31
N TRP A 127 13.23 -0.73 -7.57
CA TRP A 127 12.96 -0.41 -6.17
C TRP A 127 13.62 -1.42 -5.25
N ILE A 128 14.49 -0.95 -4.37
CA ILE A 128 15.28 -1.80 -3.47
C ILE A 128 14.84 -1.56 -2.04
N PHE A 129 14.57 -2.65 -1.32
CA PHE A 129 14.15 -2.59 0.07
C PHE A 129 15.23 -1.95 0.95
N THR A 130 14.81 -0.97 1.74
CA THR A 130 15.67 -0.22 2.65
C THR A 130 15.42 -0.68 4.08
N PRO A 131 16.26 -1.58 4.64
CA PRO A 131 16.10 -2.01 6.01
C PRO A 131 16.32 -0.83 6.98
N ASN A 132 15.76 -0.94 8.18
CA ASN A 132 15.74 0.17 9.15
C ASN A 132 17.12 0.66 9.63
N ASN A 133 18.17 -0.13 9.43
CA ASN A 133 19.57 0.21 9.76
C ASN A 133 20.42 0.48 8.51
N HIS A 134 19.77 0.67 7.35
CA HIS A 134 20.47 1.02 6.14
C HIS A 134 21.07 2.43 6.27
N THR A 135 22.34 2.57 5.87
CA THR A 135 23.06 3.83 5.85
C THR A 135 23.42 4.13 4.41
N PHE A 136 22.90 5.24 3.88
CA PHE A 136 23.29 5.74 2.57
C PHE A 136 24.63 6.48 2.66
N LEU A 137 25.41 6.39 1.59
CA LEU A 137 26.66 7.11 1.39
C LEU A 137 26.39 8.60 1.17
N ALA A 138 27.36 9.42 1.54
CA ALA A 138 27.25 10.87 1.41
C ALA A 138 27.04 11.34 -0.05
N GLU A 139 27.50 10.58 -1.04
CA GLU A 139 27.26 10.89 -2.46
C GLU A 139 25.80 10.65 -2.87
N GLU A 140 25.18 9.59 -2.37
CA GLU A 140 23.77 9.27 -2.60
C GLU A 140 22.89 10.36 -1.98
N LEU A 141 23.22 10.79 -0.76
CA LEU A 141 22.54 11.89 -0.09
C LEU A 141 22.63 13.21 -0.87
N ARG A 142 23.78 13.51 -1.46
CA ARG A 142 23.99 14.75 -2.25
C ARG A 142 23.23 14.74 -3.57
N ASN A 143 23.06 13.57 -4.17
CA ASN A 143 22.29 13.41 -5.41
C ASN A 143 20.78 13.44 -5.17
N GLY A 144 20.35 13.31 -3.91
CA GLY A 144 18.95 13.17 -3.53
C GLY A 144 18.50 11.71 -3.65
N LEU A 145 17.52 11.35 -2.82
CA LEU A 145 16.99 10.00 -2.75
C LEU A 145 15.49 10.01 -3.05
N GLU A 146 15.12 9.24 -4.07
CA GLU A 146 13.72 8.90 -4.33
C GLU A 146 13.36 7.65 -3.53
N LEU A 147 12.36 7.78 -2.66
CA LEU A 147 11.88 6.67 -1.85
C LEU A 147 10.39 6.40 -2.10
N GLY A 148 10.02 5.14 -1.91
CA GLY A 148 8.63 4.70 -1.88
C GLY A 148 8.31 4.06 -0.54
N ILE A 149 7.11 4.30 -0.03
CA ILE A 149 6.57 3.65 1.17
C ILE A 149 5.30 2.89 0.83
N ASP A 150 5.18 1.67 1.36
CA ASP A 150 3.93 0.93 1.41
C ASP A 150 3.79 0.15 2.73
N ALA A 151 2.59 -0.40 2.96
CA ALA A 151 2.29 -1.21 4.13
C ALA A 151 2.09 -2.69 3.76
N ARG A 152 2.40 -3.57 4.72
CA ARG A 152 2.07 -5.00 4.70
C ARG A 152 0.64 -5.28 5.11
N ASP A 153 0.06 -4.39 5.91
CA ASP A 153 -1.25 -4.61 6.51
C ASP A 153 -2.04 -3.30 6.55
N VAL A 154 -3.32 -3.41 6.85
CA VAL A 154 -4.19 -2.26 7.11
C VAL A 154 -4.17 -1.90 8.59
N CYS A 155 -4.77 -0.77 8.95
CA CYS A 155 -5.06 -0.45 10.34
C CYS A 155 -5.90 -1.57 10.98
N ARG A 156 -5.46 -2.09 12.14
CA ARG A 156 -6.14 -3.16 12.89
C ARG A 156 -6.35 -2.73 14.35
N PRO A 157 -7.61 -2.68 14.84
CA PRO A 157 -7.90 -2.32 16.22
C PRO A 157 -7.10 -3.16 17.22
N GLY A 158 -6.44 -2.50 18.18
CA GLY A 158 -5.63 -3.16 19.20
C GLY A 158 -4.28 -3.71 18.72
N VAL A 159 -3.95 -3.58 17.43
CA VAL A 159 -2.70 -4.07 16.83
C VAL A 159 -1.87 -2.92 16.28
N TRP A 160 -2.43 -2.13 15.35
CA TRP A 160 -1.76 -0.98 14.74
C TRP A 160 -2.80 0.05 14.26
N ASP A 161 -2.64 1.31 14.66
CA ASP A 161 -3.55 2.42 14.34
C ASP A 161 -3.34 3.01 12.93
N GLY A 162 -2.30 2.52 12.24
CA GLY A 162 -1.93 2.90 10.90
C GLY A 162 -1.00 4.09 10.82
N ILE A 163 -0.69 4.78 11.93
CA ILE A 163 0.16 5.97 11.92
C ILE A 163 1.62 5.55 11.93
N VAL A 164 2.44 6.26 11.16
CA VAL A 164 3.89 6.03 11.04
C VAL A 164 4.61 7.36 11.06
N THR A 165 5.60 7.47 11.94
CA THR A 165 6.62 8.51 11.85
C THR A 165 7.84 7.92 11.18
N VAL A 166 8.16 8.45 10.01
CA VAL A 166 9.44 8.21 9.35
C VAL A 166 10.37 9.31 9.83
N GLN A 167 11.55 8.99 10.36
CA GLN A 167 12.60 9.92 10.81
C GLN A 167 13.84 9.79 9.91
N PHE A 168 14.54 10.90 9.67
CA PHE A 168 15.82 10.94 8.98
C PHE A 168 16.84 11.57 9.92
N ASP A 169 17.98 10.92 10.09
CA ASP A 169 19.14 11.45 10.79
C ASP A 169 20.32 11.54 9.81
N ILE A 170 20.88 12.74 9.60
CA ILE A 170 22.17 12.93 8.95
C ILE A 170 23.21 13.15 10.03
N GLN A 171 24.33 12.44 9.93
CA GLN A 171 25.49 12.66 10.78
C GLN A 171 26.67 13.13 9.91
N ASP A 172 27.24 14.29 10.25
CA ASP A 172 28.50 14.79 9.67
C ASP A 172 29.52 14.99 10.79
N GLY A 173 30.42 14.03 10.94
CA GLY A 173 31.34 13.96 12.08
C GLY A 173 30.62 13.87 13.42
N LEU A 174 30.68 14.95 14.21
CA LEU A 174 30.03 15.08 15.52
C LEU A 174 28.66 15.78 15.46
N GLU A 175 28.33 16.39 14.32
CA GLU A 175 27.06 17.09 14.15
C GLU A 175 25.99 16.10 13.67
N THR A 176 24.76 16.31 14.12
CA THR A 176 23.60 15.54 13.70
C THR A 176 22.44 16.47 13.41
N ALA A 177 21.76 16.26 12.29
CA ALA A 177 20.52 16.95 11.95
C ALA A 177 19.42 15.92 11.67
N THR A 178 18.21 16.24 12.11
CA THR A 178 17.06 15.32 12.07
C THR A 178 15.86 15.99 11.45
N ASP A 179 15.09 15.22 10.67
CA ASP A 179 13.77 15.62 10.16
C ASP A 179 12.81 14.43 10.17
N SER A 180 11.50 14.68 10.13
CA SER A 180 10.49 13.62 10.15
C SER A 180 9.26 13.96 9.33
N VAL A 181 8.54 12.93 8.91
CA VAL A 181 7.20 13.07 8.35
C VAL A 181 6.27 12.03 8.96
N ASN A 182 5.02 12.43 9.17
CA ASN A 182 3.96 11.59 9.64
C ASN A 182 3.06 11.17 8.49
N LEU A 183 2.83 9.87 8.38
CA LEU A 183 1.90 9.29 7.42
C LEU A 183 0.91 8.37 8.12
N ARG A 184 -0.20 8.08 7.44
CA ARG A 184 -1.12 7.02 7.85
C ARG A 184 -1.48 6.09 6.70
N VAL A 185 -1.49 4.78 6.98
CA VAL A 185 -1.99 3.82 6.03
C VAL A 185 -3.48 4.08 5.79
N SER A 186 -3.88 4.09 4.52
CA SER A 186 -5.27 4.29 4.15
C SER A 186 -6.14 3.16 4.71
N PRO A 187 -7.33 3.48 5.28
CA PRO A 187 -8.23 2.44 5.77
C PRO A 187 -8.77 1.60 4.63
N LEU A 188 -9.34 0.45 4.99
CA LEU A 188 -10.17 -0.35 4.09
C LEU A 188 -11.63 0.10 4.25
N LEU A 189 -12.25 0.51 3.14
CA LEU A 189 -13.65 0.93 3.09
C LEU A 189 -14.44 -0.07 2.24
N THR A 190 -15.70 -0.26 2.58
CA THR A 190 -16.64 -1.01 1.75
C THR A 190 -17.38 -0.07 0.81
N TYR A 191 -17.91 -0.62 -0.28
CA TYR A 191 -18.77 0.12 -1.19
C TYR A 191 -20.17 0.27 -0.58
N ASP A 192 -20.77 1.45 -0.71
CA ASP A 192 -22.19 1.61 -0.40
C ASP A 192 -23.06 1.39 -1.65
N HIS A 193 -24.34 1.10 -1.44
CA HIS A 193 -25.27 0.74 -2.52
C HIS A 193 -25.65 1.91 -3.45
N THR A 194 -25.22 3.14 -3.18
CA THR A 194 -25.43 4.28 -4.08
C THR A 194 -24.30 4.48 -5.08
N GLN A 195 -23.18 3.77 -4.89
CA GLN A 195 -22.06 3.81 -5.83
C GLN A 195 -22.38 3.04 -7.11
N PRO A 196 -21.82 3.44 -8.27
CA PRO A 196 -22.00 2.72 -9.52
C PRO A 196 -21.56 1.27 -9.41
N ALA A 197 -22.42 0.35 -9.82
CA ALA A 197 -22.05 -1.05 -9.96
C ALA A 197 -21.01 -1.22 -11.08
N VAL A 198 -20.03 -2.09 -10.86
CA VAL A 198 -18.99 -2.39 -11.85
C VAL A 198 -18.90 -3.89 -12.18
N GLU A 199 -19.41 -4.75 -11.31
CA GLU A 199 -19.44 -6.20 -11.45
C GLU A 199 -20.59 -6.77 -10.60
N MET A 200 -21.20 -7.85 -11.06
CA MET A 200 -22.14 -8.66 -10.31
C MET A 200 -21.48 -9.98 -9.94
N ILE A 201 -21.68 -10.41 -8.70
CA ILE A 201 -21.11 -11.66 -8.18
C ILE A 201 -22.24 -12.55 -7.68
N THR A 202 -22.24 -13.80 -8.10
CA THR A 202 -23.22 -14.80 -7.68
C THR A 202 -22.59 -16.17 -7.57
N THR A 203 -23.34 -17.16 -7.12
CA THR A 203 -22.98 -18.58 -7.18
C THR A 203 -23.75 -19.20 -8.35
N ALA A 204 -23.12 -20.07 -9.14
CA ALA A 204 -23.69 -20.60 -10.38
C ALA A 204 -24.94 -21.46 -10.13
N GLY A 205 -24.99 -22.18 -9.00
CA GLY A 205 -25.95 -23.27 -8.78
C GLY A 205 -25.56 -24.54 -9.56
N ASN A 206 -26.33 -25.61 -9.38
CA ASN A 206 -26.20 -26.84 -10.15
C ASN A 206 -27.55 -27.56 -10.30
N ASP A 207 -27.62 -28.47 -11.27
CA ASP A 207 -28.85 -29.18 -11.66
C ASP A 207 -29.26 -30.28 -10.65
N SER A 208 -28.37 -30.61 -9.69
CA SER A 208 -28.56 -31.77 -8.80
C SER A 208 -29.16 -31.40 -7.44
N PHE A 209 -28.63 -30.36 -6.78
CA PHE A 209 -29.03 -29.95 -5.43
C PHE A 209 -29.59 -28.52 -5.39
N ASN A 210 -29.19 -27.66 -6.35
CA ASN A 210 -29.44 -26.23 -6.33
C ASN A 210 -30.07 -25.69 -7.63
N PHE A 211 -30.95 -26.48 -8.27
CA PHE A 211 -31.50 -26.14 -9.59
C PHE A 211 -32.28 -24.81 -9.62
N PHE A 212 -32.80 -24.36 -8.47
CA PHE A 212 -33.43 -23.05 -8.36
C PHE A 212 -32.44 -21.90 -8.50
N GLN A 213 -31.21 -22.06 -7.99
CA GLN A 213 -30.15 -21.07 -8.16
C GLN A 213 -29.73 -20.99 -9.62
N GLU A 214 -29.46 -22.13 -10.25
CA GLU A 214 -29.08 -22.19 -11.66
C GLU A 214 -30.15 -21.53 -12.56
N ARG A 215 -31.43 -21.83 -12.28
CA ARG A 215 -32.56 -21.18 -12.95
C ARG A 215 -32.62 -19.67 -12.69
N PHE A 216 -32.31 -19.23 -11.48
CA PHE A 216 -32.25 -17.81 -11.13
C PHE A 216 -31.13 -17.11 -11.91
N VAL A 217 -29.91 -17.65 -11.89
CA VAL A 217 -28.74 -17.09 -12.57
C VAL A 217 -28.94 -17.02 -14.08
N THR A 218 -29.48 -18.09 -14.68
CA THR A 218 -29.82 -18.12 -16.12
C THR A 218 -30.83 -17.02 -16.49
N ARG A 219 -31.84 -16.81 -15.65
CA ARG A 219 -32.83 -15.74 -15.85
C ARG A 219 -32.24 -14.36 -15.63
N LEU A 220 -31.37 -14.19 -14.62
CA LEU A 220 -30.66 -12.95 -14.37
C LEU A 220 -29.84 -12.57 -15.60
N GLN A 221 -29.00 -13.48 -16.12
CA GLN A 221 -28.21 -13.24 -17.33
C GLN A 221 -29.11 -12.84 -18.51
N THR A 222 -30.20 -13.58 -18.75
CA THR A 222 -31.17 -13.27 -19.82
C THR A 222 -31.77 -11.87 -19.68
N LEU A 223 -32.05 -11.42 -18.45
CA LEU A 223 -32.61 -10.10 -18.19
C LEU A 223 -31.57 -8.99 -18.37
N LEU A 224 -30.32 -9.22 -17.94
CA LEU A 224 -29.20 -8.30 -18.18
C LEU A 224 -28.97 -8.11 -19.67
N ASP A 225 -28.91 -9.20 -20.44
CA ASP A 225 -28.74 -9.16 -21.90
C ASP A 225 -29.89 -8.40 -22.58
N LYS A 226 -31.13 -8.64 -22.16
CA LYS A 226 -32.32 -7.93 -22.70
C LYS A 226 -32.35 -6.45 -22.35
N ALA A 227 -31.79 -6.08 -21.21
CA ALA A 227 -31.72 -4.71 -20.74
C ALA A 227 -30.50 -3.94 -21.28
N ASP A 228 -29.65 -4.59 -22.08
CA ASP A 228 -28.37 -4.05 -22.57
C ASP A 228 -27.43 -3.64 -21.42
N ILE A 229 -27.49 -4.37 -20.30
CA ILE A 229 -26.66 -4.16 -19.11
C ILE A 229 -25.47 -5.12 -19.18
N HIS A 230 -24.27 -4.59 -19.41
CA HIS A 230 -23.05 -5.37 -19.67
C HIS A 230 -22.06 -5.41 -18.50
N TYR A 231 -22.54 -5.40 -17.25
CA TYR A 231 -21.65 -5.65 -16.12
C TYR A 231 -21.13 -7.10 -16.17
N PRO A 232 -19.84 -7.34 -15.88
CA PRO A 232 -19.34 -8.70 -15.69
C PRO A 232 -20.18 -9.43 -14.64
N LEU A 233 -20.57 -10.68 -14.94
CA LEU A 233 -21.22 -11.57 -13.98
C LEU A 233 -20.25 -12.69 -13.60
N PHE A 234 -19.65 -12.59 -12.42
CA PHE A 234 -18.81 -13.65 -11.87
C PHE A 234 -19.67 -14.69 -11.15
N GLN A 235 -19.43 -15.96 -11.43
CA GLN A 235 -20.17 -17.08 -10.84
C GLN A 235 -19.22 -18.05 -10.14
N PHE A 236 -19.37 -18.20 -8.83
CA PHE A 236 -18.72 -19.29 -8.09
C PHE A 236 -19.36 -20.63 -8.45
N ASN A 237 -18.58 -21.55 -9.02
CA ASN A 237 -19.09 -22.81 -9.58
C ASN A 237 -18.53 -24.08 -8.90
N MET A 238 -17.77 -23.95 -7.82
CA MET A 238 -17.13 -25.09 -7.13
C MET A 238 -17.74 -25.39 -5.76
N SER A 239 -18.96 -24.91 -5.49
CA SER A 239 -19.64 -25.13 -4.21
C SER A 239 -21.17 -25.09 -4.34
N ASP A 240 -21.84 -25.74 -3.40
CA ASP A 240 -23.29 -25.68 -3.20
C ASP A 240 -23.75 -24.54 -2.29
N ASP A 241 -22.81 -23.74 -1.75
CA ASP A 241 -23.17 -22.55 -0.96
C ASP A 241 -23.81 -21.50 -1.87
N LEU A 242 -25.00 -21.05 -1.50
CA LEU A 242 -25.82 -20.12 -2.28
C LEU A 242 -25.73 -18.66 -1.79
N TRP A 243 -24.89 -18.38 -0.80
CA TRP A 243 -24.88 -17.10 -0.09
C TRP A 243 -23.56 -16.35 -0.30
N PRO A 244 -23.25 -15.85 -1.51
CA PRO A 244 -22.03 -15.07 -1.77
C PRO A 244 -21.88 -13.87 -0.84
N GLN A 245 -23.00 -13.27 -0.43
CA GLN A 245 -23.03 -12.16 0.52
C GLN A 245 -22.45 -12.50 1.90
N ASP A 246 -22.50 -13.77 2.32
CA ASP A 246 -22.06 -14.18 3.66
C ASP A 246 -20.55 -14.45 3.72
N PHE A 247 -19.91 -14.74 2.58
CA PHE A 247 -18.51 -15.15 2.54
C PHE A 247 -17.56 -14.14 1.87
N LEU A 248 -18.07 -13.09 1.23
CA LEU A 248 -17.27 -12.03 0.62
C LEU A 248 -17.88 -10.64 0.82
N GLU A 249 -17.03 -9.64 0.95
CA GLU A 249 -17.42 -8.23 0.94
C GLU A 249 -16.42 -7.44 0.08
N PRO A 250 -16.86 -6.78 -1.02
CA PRO A 250 -15.99 -5.93 -1.82
C PRO A 250 -15.63 -4.65 -1.06
N GLY A 251 -14.37 -4.23 -1.17
CA GLY A 251 -13.88 -2.99 -0.60
C GLY A 251 -12.75 -2.37 -1.41
N TYR A 252 -12.22 -1.28 -0.89
CA TYR A 252 -11.08 -0.58 -1.48
C TYR A 252 -10.29 0.21 -0.45
N THR A 253 -9.05 0.51 -0.80
CA THR A 253 -8.21 1.48 -0.10
C THR A 253 -7.66 2.45 -1.14
N SER A 254 -7.49 3.72 -0.76
CA SER A 254 -7.10 4.78 -1.71
C SER A 254 -6.21 5.85 -1.10
N MET A 255 -5.33 6.42 -1.91
CA MET A 255 -4.50 7.57 -1.55
C MET A 255 -4.59 8.64 -2.65
N PRO A 256 -4.27 9.92 -2.35
CA PRO A 256 -4.16 10.95 -3.37
C PRO A 256 -3.10 10.59 -4.42
N GLY A 257 -3.37 10.97 -5.67
CA GLY A 257 -2.43 10.86 -6.78
C GLY A 257 -2.59 12.04 -7.74
N PRO A 258 -1.62 12.26 -8.64
CA PRO A 258 -1.53 13.46 -9.45
C PRO A 258 -2.69 13.63 -10.44
N GLU A 259 -3.33 12.53 -10.85
CA GLU A 259 -4.47 12.51 -11.78
C GLU A 259 -5.80 12.15 -11.08
N GLY A 260 -5.79 12.09 -9.75
CA GLY A 260 -6.91 11.62 -8.93
C GLY A 260 -6.49 10.50 -7.98
N PRO A 261 -7.44 9.90 -7.25
CA PRO A 261 -7.14 8.87 -6.27
C PRO A 261 -6.51 7.63 -6.90
N VAL A 262 -5.39 7.16 -6.32
CA VAL A 262 -4.83 5.84 -6.59
C VAL A 262 -5.52 4.85 -5.66
N SER A 263 -6.26 3.90 -6.23
CA SER A 263 -7.10 2.97 -5.47
C SER A 263 -6.73 1.51 -5.74
N LEU A 264 -6.63 0.73 -4.67
CA LEU A 264 -6.56 -0.73 -4.70
C LEU A 264 -7.90 -1.30 -4.26
N GLN A 265 -8.57 -2.05 -5.12
CA GLN A 265 -9.75 -2.82 -4.75
C GLN A 265 -9.33 -4.05 -3.95
N VAL A 266 -10.15 -4.48 -2.99
CA VAL A 266 -9.85 -5.57 -2.07
C VAL A 266 -11.10 -6.40 -1.89
N MET A 267 -10.99 -7.72 -1.99
CA MET A 267 -12.06 -8.64 -1.63
C MET A 267 -11.84 -9.13 -0.20
N ILE A 268 -12.75 -8.76 0.70
CA ILE A 268 -12.70 -9.16 2.11
C ILE A 268 -13.36 -10.53 2.23
N ARG A 269 -12.59 -11.54 2.59
CA ARG A 269 -13.11 -12.87 2.88
C ARG A 269 -13.66 -12.92 4.30
N SER A 270 -14.84 -13.52 4.47
CA SER A 270 -15.40 -13.81 5.80
C SER A 270 -14.51 -14.78 6.59
N ALA A 271 -14.50 -14.65 7.92
CA ALA A 271 -13.77 -15.55 8.82
C ALA A 271 -14.42 -16.95 8.96
N GLN A 272 -15.55 -17.17 8.28
CA GLN A 272 -16.30 -18.42 8.27
C GLN A 272 -15.57 -19.51 7.45
N ASP A 273 -14.58 -20.15 8.06
CA ASP A 273 -13.79 -21.19 7.41
C ASP A 273 -14.60 -22.45 7.01
N GLU A 274 -15.75 -22.67 7.64
CA GLU A 274 -16.70 -23.71 7.26
C GLU A 274 -17.32 -23.49 5.87
N ARG A 275 -17.37 -22.24 5.40
CA ARG A 275 -17.83 -21.89 4.05
C ARG A 275 -16.68 -21.99 3.07
N VAL A 276 -16.41 -23.23 2.64
CA VAL A 276 -15.28 -23.58 1.77
C VAL A 276 -15.20 -22.77 0.48
N VAL A 277 -16.35 -22.31 -0.04
CA VAL A 277 -16.44 -21.44 -1.23
C VAL A 277 -15.71 -20.11 -1.06
N GLY A 278 -15.61 -19.58 0.16
CA GLY A 278 -14.89 -18.33 0.43
C GLY A 278 -13.42 -18.40 0.05
N ARG A 279 -12.85 -19.61 -0.09
CA ARG A 279 -11.50 -19.82 -0.61
C ARG A 279 -11.34 -19.38 -2.07
N GLN A 280 -12.41 -19.49 -2.87
CA GLN A 280 -12.40 -19.11 -4.29
C GLN A 280 -12.10 -17.61 -4.50
N ILE A 281 -12.25 -16.78 -3.46
CA ILE A 281 -11.85 -15.37 -3.48
C ILE A 281 -10.33 -15.26 -3.72
N PHE A 282 -9.53 -16.08 -3.03
CA PHE A 282 -8.08 -16.10 -3.18
C PHE A 282 -7.64 -16.67 -4.53
N GLU A 283 -8.40 -17.63 -5.07
CA GLU A 283 -8.11 -18.33 -6.31
C GLU A 283 -8.42 -17.49 -7.55
N TYR A 284 -9.54 -16.76 -7.55
CA TYR A 284 -10.07 -16.15 -8.78
C TYR A 284 -10.31 -14.63 -8.72
N LEU A 285 -10.48 -14.06 -7.52
CA LEU A 285 -10.85 -12.65 -7.38
C LEU A 285 -9.69 -11.73 -7.00
N ARG A 286 -8.56 -12.29 -6.52
CA ARG A 286 -7.28 -11.56 -6.39
C ARG A 286 -6.65 -11.14 -7.73
N VAL A 287 -7.03 -11.84 -8.80
CA VAL A 287 -6.48 -11.68 -10.16
C VAL A 287 -6.91 -10.37 -10.83
N ARG A 288 -7.98 -9.73 -10.33
CA ARG A 288 -8.72 -8.73 -11.11
C ARG A 288 -8.33 -7.29 -10.81
N THR A 289 -7.52 -7.08 -9.77
CA THR A 289 -6.86 -5.80 -9.47
C THR A 289 -5.61 -5.61 -10.33
N TRP A 290 -5.76 -5.62 -11.67
CA TRP A 290 -4.69 -5.34 -12.66
C TRP A 290 -3.77 -6.50 -13.04
N CYS A 291 -4.18 -7.74 -12.78
CA CYS A 291 -3.17 -8.77 -12.56
C CYS A 291 -2.96 -9.79 -13.67
N CYS A 292 -4.01 -10.26 -14.36
CA CYS A 292 -3.84 -11.22 -15.44
C CYS A 292 -4.97 -11.12 -16.47
N THR A 293 -4.64 -11.16 -17.76
CA THR A 293 -5.53 -11.77 -18.75
C THR A 293 -5.70 -13.24 -18.37
N ILE A 294 -6.77 -13.59 -17.66
CA ILE A 294 -7.22 -14.97 -17.56
C ILE A 294 -7.65 -15.38 -18.99
N PRO A 295 -7.16 -16.49 -19.56
CA PRO A 295 -7.76 -17.02 -20.77
C PRO A 295 -9.24 -17.26 -20.47
N ARG A 296 -10.15 -16.63 -21.22
CA ARG A 296 -11.55 -17.07 -21.24
C ARG A 296 -11.52 -18.59 -21.45
N TRP A 297 -12.00 -19.35 -20.47
CA TRP A 297 -12.30 -20.75 -20.71
C TRP A 297 -13.31 -20.79 -21.87
N PRO A 298 -13.10 -21.64 -22.88
CA PRO A 298 -14.09 -21.79 -23.94
C PRO A 298 -15.39 -22.29 -23.32
N ALA A 299 -16.49 -21.72 -23.80
CA ALA A 299 -17.86 -22.09 -23.49
C ALA A 299 -18.13 -23.59 -23.70
#